data_AF-A0A8B7ANU3-F1
#
_entry.id   AF-A0A8B7ANU3-F1
#
_cell.length_a   1.000
_cell.length_b   1.000
_cell.length_c   1.000
_cell.angle_alpha   90.00
_cell.angle_beta   90.00
_cell.angle_gamma   90.00
#
_symmetry.space_group_name_H-M   'P 1'
#
loop_
_entity.id
_entity.type
_entity.pdbx_description
1 polymer ?
#
loop_
_entity_poly.entity_id
_entity_poly.type
_entity_poly.pdbx_seq_one_letter_code
_entity_poly.pdbx_strand_id
1 'polypeptide(L)'
;MKHFLQKLVSQLMDCCVDVEYKEEESVPITQKKTYSMDFLSSWYMNVTQKTNSKLPSNKRTSSSQWQSPPVVLILKDMESFTTKVLQDFIIISSQHLHEFPLILIFGIATSPIIIHRLLPHAVSSLLCIELFQSLSCKEHLTTVLDKLLLTTKFPFKLSEKVLQVLTNIFLYHDFSIQNFIKGLQLSLLEHFYSQPLSVLCCNLPEAKRRINFLSDNQCENIRRLPSFRRYVENQASEKQVALLTNERFLKDEAQSLLENLHVYHTNYFLVLRCLHKFTSSLPKYPLGRQIRELYCTCLEKSIWDSEEYASVLQLLRMLAKDELMSILQKCFDVFKSSSGKQLGNTAKRIEELLAQFQSLDEAKDEEDASGSQPKGLQKTDLYHLQKSLLEMKELRSKRQTKFEVLREKVVNFLDSLVREYLLPPETQPLHEVVYFSAAHTLREHLNAAPRIALHTALNNPYYYLKNEALKSEEGCIPNVAPDICIAYKLHLECSRLINLVDWSEAFATVVTAAEMNANSTVSKEMNEIVHARFIRAVSELELLGFIKPTKQKTDHVARLTWGGC
;
A
#
# COMPACT_ATOMS: atom_id res chain seq x y z
N MET A 1 1.50 39.15 -2.21
CA MET A 1 0.90 39.84 -3.36
C MET A 1 1.87 40.04 -4.52
N LYS A 2 2.93 40.86 -4.40
CA LYS A 2 3.86 41.15 -5.52
C LYS A 2 4.40 39.90 -6.24
N HIS A 3 4.96 38.95 -5.49
CA HIS A 3 5.47 37.70 -6.08
C HIS A 3 4.39 36.82 -6.69
N PHE A 4 3.18 36.85 -6.14
CA PHE A 4 2.05 36.07 -6.64
C PHE A 4 1.58 36.60 -8.00
N LEU A 5 1.36 37.92 -8.11
CA LEU A 5 1.01 38.57 -9.38
C LEU A 5 2.13 38.44 -10.41
N GLN A 6 3.39 38.59 -10.01
CA GLN A 6 4.53 38.40 -10.90
C GLN A 6 4.58 36.98 -11.47
N LYS A 7 4.34 35.96 -10.63
CA LYS A 7 4.33 34.56 -11.07
C LYS A 7 3.11 34.26 -11.95
N LEU A 8 1.94 34.83 -11.62
CA LEU A 8 0.74 34.73 -12.45
C LEU A 8 0.98 35.30 -13.84
N VAL A 9 1.53 36.52 -13.94
CA VAL A 9 1.82 37.13 -15.24
C VAL A 9 2.85 36.32 -15.99
N SER A 10 3.94 35.88 -15.34
CA SER A 10 4.94 35.02 -15.99
C SER A 10 4.29 33.77 -16.58
N GLN A 11 3.48 33.05 -15.81
CA GLN A 11 2.84 31.82 -16.26
C GLN A 11 1.83 32.05 -17.38
N LEU A 12 1.10 33.17 -17.38
CA LEU A 12 0.16 33.49 -18.45
C LEU A 12 0.86 33.92 -19.73
N MET A 13 1.96 34.67 -19.62
CA MET A 13 2.83 34.99 -20.75
C MET A 13 3.45 33.70 -21.33
N ASP A 14 4.04 32.85 -20.48
CA ASP A 14 4.67 31.59 -20.88
C ASP A 14 3.66 30.63 -21.51
N CYS A 15 2.43 30.55 -20.99
CA CYS A 15 1.36 29.71 -21.54
C CYS A 15 0.92 30.17 -22.96
N CYS A 16 0.95 31.47 -23.24
CA CYS A 16 0.68 31.99 -24.59
C CYS A 16 1.83 31.64 -25.55
N VAL A 17 3.08 31.72 -25.08
CA VAL A 17 4.27 31.37 -25.87
C VAL A 17 4.33 29.85 -26.14
N ASP A 18 3.92 29.00 -25.19
CA ASP A 18 3.82 27.54 -25.37
C ASP A 18 2.76 27.12 -26.41
N VAL A 19 1.68 27.90 -26.55
CA VAL A 19 0.68 27.71 -27.61
C VAL A 19 1.21 28.21 -28.96
N GLU A 20 2.04 29.26 -28.96
CA GLU A 20 2.66 29.86 -30.14
C GLU A 20 3.88 29.06 -30.67
N TYR A 21 4.53 28.17 -29.90
CA TYR A 21 5.64 27.32 -30.40
C TYR A 21 5.26 26.27 -31.48
N LYS A 22 4.01 26.24 -31.96
CA LYS A 22 3.65 25.59 -33.23
C LYS A 22 3.75 26.51 -34.46
N GLU A 23 4.00 27.81 -34.27
CA GLU A 23 4.20 28.85 -35.28
C GLU A 23 5.35 29.77 -34.82
N GLU A 24 6.59 29.28 -34.99
CA GLU A 24 7.92 29.94 -34.93
C GLU A 24 8.15 31.32 -34.25
N GLU A 25 9.30 31.34 -33.54
CA GLU A 25 10.20 32.43 -33.11
C GLU A 25 9.92 33.20 -31.80
N SER A 26 10.80 32.92 -30.83
CA SER A 26 10.94 33.49 -29.49
C SER A 26 11.33 34.97 -29.46
N VAL A 27 10.58 35.79 -28.71
CA VAL A 27 11.02 37.13 -28.27
C VAL A 27 11.41 37.07 -26.78
N PRO A 28 12.57 37.62 -26.37
CA PRO A 28 13.10 37.40 -25.03
C PRO A 28 12.33 38.14 -23.93
N ILE A 29 12.24 37.45 -22.79
CA ILE A 29 11.64 37.87 -21.52
C ILE A 29 12.29 39.16 -21.00
N THR A 30 11.58 40.28 -21.01
CA THR A 30 12.03 41.51 -20.33
C THR A 30 11.72 41.49 -18.83
N GLN A 31 12.79 41.69 -18.06
CA GLN A 31 12.92 41.76 -16.62
C GLN A 31 12.05 42.84 -15.95
N LYS A 32 11.58 42.51 -14.73
CA LYS A 32 11.16 43.42 -13.64
C LYS A 32 10.34 44.65 -14.07
N LYS A 33 9.13 44.45 -14.58
CA LYS A 33 8.09 45.48 -14.54
C LYS A 33 7.20 45.29 -13.30
N THR A 34 6.69 46.39 -12.74
CA THR A 34 5.62 46.35 -11.74
C THR A 34 4.38 45.79 -12.41
N TYR A 35 4.14 44.50 -12.22
CA TYR A 35 2.93 43.83 -12.70
C TYR A 35 1.74 44.28 -11.84
N SER A 36 0.87 45.11 -12.41
CA SER A 36 -0.45 45.45 -11.86
C SER A 36 -1.53 44.59 -12.52
N MET A 37 -2.72 44.55 -11.91
CA MET A 37 -3.87 43.89 -12.53
C MET A 37 -4.30 44.60 -13.83
N ASP A 38 -4.12 45.92 -13.94
CA ASP A 38 -4.37 46.68 -15.17
C ASP A 38 -3.44 46.25 -16.32
N PHE A 39 -2.19 45.87 -16.02
CA PHE A 39 -1.29 45.31 -17.02
C PHE A 39 -1.80 43.95 -17.52
N LEU A 40 -2.38 43.12 -16.64
CA LEU A 40 -3.00 41.85 -17.02
C LEU A 40 -4.26 42.07 -17.87
N SER A 41 -5.14 43.01 -17.50
CA SER A 41 -6.32 43.35 -18.29
C SER A 41 -5.94 43.85 -19.69
N SER A 42 -5.00 44.79 -19.79
CA SER A 42 -4.53 45.31 -21.08
C SER A 42 -3.84 44.25 -21.94
N TRP A 43 -3.04 43.37 -21.33
CA TRP A 43 -2.46 42.23 -22.02
C TRP A 43 -3.53 41.25 -22.53
N TYR A 44 -4.49 40.88 -21.68
CA TYR A 44 -5.57 39.96 -22.04
C TYR A 44 -6.45 40.50 -23.16
N MET A 45 -6.77 41.79 -23.13
CA MET A 45 -7.48 42.46 -24.21
C MET A 45 -6.68 42.45 -25.52
N ASN A 46 -5.37 42.66 -25.47
CA ASN A 46 -4.51 42.60 -26.66
C ASN A 46 -4.45 41.19 -27.28
N VAL A 47 -4.40 40.14 -26.46
CA VAL A 47 -4.35 38.74 -26.93
C VAL A 47 -5.71 38.31 -27.52
N THR A 48 -6.82 38.61 -26.84
CA THR A 48 -8.16 38.23 -27.30
C THR A 48 -8.61 39.02 -28.54
N GLN A 49 -8.14 40.25 -28.73
CA GLN A 49 -8.36 41.02 -29.96
C GLN A 49 -7.60 40.43 -31.17
N LYS A 50 -6.40 39.88 -30.95
CA LYS A 50 -5.60 39.22 -32.01
C LYS A 50 -6.21 37.89 -32.47
N THR A 51 -6.91 37.15 -31.61
CA THR A 51 -7.57 35.89 -31.99
C THR A 51 -8.87 36.12 -32.78
N ASN A 52 -9.60 37.20 -32.49
CA ASN A 52 -10.85 37.54 -33.17
C ASN A 52 -10.66 38.08 -34.60
N SER A 53 -9.45 38.52 -34.98
CA SER A 53 -9.17 39.01 -36.33
C SER A 53 -8.92 37.90 -37.36
N LYS A 54 -8.78 36.62 -36.94
CA LYS A 54 -8.54 35.48 -37.84
C LYS A 54 -9.82 34.80 -38.39
N LEU A 55 -11.04 35.16 -37.95
CA LEU A 55 -12.30 34.66 -38.55
C LEU A 55 -13.13 35.80 -39.19
N PRO A 56 -13.47 35.75 -40.49
CA PRO A 56 -14.31 36.77 -41.11
C PRO A 56 -15.78 36.61 -40.68
N SER A 57 -16.26 37.68 -40.05
CA SER A 57 -17.63 37.93 -39.59
C SER A 57 -18.70 37.58 -40.65
N ASN A 58 -19.71 36.81 -40.25
CA ASN A 58 -21.06 36.94 -40.80
C ASN A 58 -22.14 36.76 -39.73
N LYS A 59 -23.06 37.75 -39.72
CA LYS A 59 -24.32 37.89 -38.98
C LYS A 59 -24.25 38.21 -37.47
N ARG A 60 -24.59 39.47 -37.19
CA ARG A 60 -25.00 40.02 -35.89
C ARG A 60 -26.36 39.44 -35.48
N THR A 61 -26.39 38.68 -34.39
CA THR A 61 -27.58 38.43 -33.56
C THR A 61 -27.15 38.43 -32.09
N SER A 62 -27.80 39.30 -31.30
CA SER A 62 -27.99 39.29 -29.83
C SER A 62 -27.03 38.48 -28.93
N SER A 63 -26.35 39.20 -28.04
CA SER A 63 -25.74 38.77 -26.77
C SER A 63 -24.75 37.59 -26.80
N SER A 64 -23.57 37.81 -27.36
CA SER A 64 -22.37 37.01 -27.08
C SER A 64 -21.65 37.57 -25.84
N GLN A 65 -22.24 37.47 -24.66
CA GLN A 65 -21.44 37.52 -23.43
C GLN A 65 -20.61 36.22 -23.40
N TRP A 66 -19.28 36.36 -23.33
CA TRP A 66 -18.27 35.30 -23.20
C TRP A 66 -17.88 34.54 -24.50
N GLN A 67 -17.29 35.25 -25.46
CA GLN A 67 -16.36 34.66 -26.46
C GLN A 67 -14.88 34.82 -26.06
N SER A 68 -14.61 35.22 -24.81
CA SER A 68 -13.26 35.41 -24.30
C SER A 68 -12.85 34.18 -23.49
N PRO A 69 -11.70 33.53 -23.80
CA PRO A 69 -11.28 32.29 -23.16
C PRO A 69 -11.00 32.52 -21.67
N PRO A 70 -11.70 31.84 -20.73
CA PRO A 70 -11.49 32.05 -19.31
C PRO A 70 -10.07 31.64 -18.91
N VAL A 71 -9.45 32.45 -18.06
CA VAL A 71 -8.15 32.12 -17.47
C VAL A 71 -8.38 31.28 -16.22
N VAL A 72 -7.93 30.03 -16.27
CA VAL A 72 -8.04 29.09 -15.14
C VAL A 72 -6.77 29.16 -14.30
N LEU A 73 -6.91 29.61 -13.06
CA LEU A 73 -5.82 29.63 -12.08
C LEU A 73 -5.97 28.46 -11.10
N ILE A 74 -5.01 27.54 -11.13
CA ILE A 74 -4.99 26.36 -10.27
C ILE A 74 -4.11 26.64 -9.04
N LEU A 75 -4.75 26.76 -7.88
CA LEU A 75 -4.07 26.90 -6.59
C LEU A 75 -3.91 25.52 -5.96
N LYS A 76 -2.76 24.88 -6.21
CA LYS A 76 -2.50 23.48 -5.80
C LYS A 76 -2.64 23.24 -4.30
N ASP A 77 -2.08 24.12 -3.47
CA ASP A 77 -2.01 23.93 -2.01
C ASP A 77 -2.58 25.14 -1.26
N MET A 78 -3.90 25.27 -1.23
CA MET A 78 -4.58 26.42 -0.60
C MET A 78 -4.23 26.64 0.88
N GLU A 79 -3.96 25.55 1.61
CA GLU A 79 -3.65 25.58 3.04
C GLU A 79 -2.30 26.23 3.36
N SER A 80 -1.37 26.22 2.40
CA SER A 80 -0.04 26.81 2.54
C SER A 80 0.00 28.32 2.30
N PHE A 81 -1.08 28.89 1.74
CA PHE A 81 -1.12 30.32 1.41
C PHE A 81 -1.32 31.19 2.65
N THR A 82 -0.62 32.33 2.66
CA THR A 82 -0.89 33.38 3.64
C THR A 82 -2.29 33.97 3.41
N THR A 83 -3.13 33.96 4.44
CA THR A 83 -4.53 34.42 4.37
C THR A 83 -4.68 35.81 3.76
N LYS A 84 -3.83 36.77 4.15
CA LYS A 84 -3.84 38.14 3.62
C LYS A 84 -3.65 38.19 2.10
N VAL A 85 -2.68 37.42 1.59
CA VAL A 85 -2.38 37.38 0.15
C VAL A 85 -3.56 36.82 -0.64
N LEU A 86 -4.19 35.78 -0.13
CA LEU A 86 -5.35 35.19 -0.80
C LEU A 86 -6.56 36.13 -0.80
N GLN A 87 -6.84 36.78 0.34
CA GLN A 87 -7.95 37.73 0.48
C GLN A 87 -7.76 38.94 -0.43
N ASP A 88 -6.59 39.58 -0.38
CA ASP A 88 -6.26 40.72 -1.24
C ASP A 88 -6.37 40.33 -2.71
N PHE A 89 -5.90 39.13 -3.10
CA PHE A 89 -5.98 38.67 -4.48
C PHE A 89 -7.42 38.47 -4.96
N ILE A 90 -8.29 37.87 -4.14
CA ILE A 90 -9.70 37.66 -4.51
C ILE A 90 -10.42 39.01 -4.62
N ILE A 91 -10.18 39.93 -3.69
CA ILE A 91 -10.80 41.27 -3.73
C ILE A 91 -10.35 42.03 -4.98
N ILE A 92 -9.05 42.06 -5.28
CA ILE A 92 -8.52 42.69 -6.50
C ILE A 92 -9.11 42.02 -7.73
N SER A 93 -9.07 40.69 -7.81
CA SER A 93 -9.59 39.96 -8.97
C SER A 93 -11.08 40.19 -9.18
N SER A 94 -11.85 40.29 -8.08
CA SER A 94 -13.29 40.56 -8.11
C SER A 94 -13.63 41.90 -8.74
N GLN A 95 -12.78 42.92 -8.57
CA GLN A 95 -12.98 44.25 -9.17
C GLN A 95 -12.73 44.25 -10.68
N HIS A 96 -11.86 43.36 -11.17
CA HIS A 96 -11.44 43.29 -12.57
C HIS A 96 -12.12 42.15 -13.37
N LEU A 97 -13.15 41.49 -12.84
CA LEU A 97 -13.82 40.36 -13.50
C LEU A 97 -14.44 40.69 -14.86
N HIS A 98 -14.87 41.94 -15.06
CA HIS A 98 -15.49 42.38 -16.32
C HIS A 98 -14.49 42.42 -17.49
N GLU A 99 -13.22 42.66 -17.20
CA GLU A 99 -12.14 42.70 -18.20
C GLU A 99 -11.38 41.38 -18.26
N PHE A 100 -11.35 40.63 -17.15
CA PHE A 100 -10.55 39.43 -16.99
C PHE A 100 -11.39 38.27 -16.42
N PRO A 101 -11.88 37.35 -17.29
CA PRO A 101 -12.67 36.22 -16.86
C PRO A 101 -11.79 35.18 -16.15
N LEU A 102 -11.80 35.18 -14.81
CA LEU A 102 -10.97 34.30 -13.98
C LEU A 102 -11.77 33.16 -13.35
N ILE A 103 -11.28 31.93 -13.49
CA ILE A 103 -11.80 30.75 -12.79
C ILE A 103 -10.71 30.25 -11.83
N LEU A 104 -11.06 30.08 -10.55
CA LEU A 104 -10.16 29.59 -9.52
C LEU A 104 -10.43 28.11 -9.22
N ILE A 105 -9.42 27.26 -9.36
CA ILE A 105 -9.48 25.86 -8.89
C ILE A 105 -8.68 25.76 -7.60
N PHE A 106 -9.37 25.41 -6.52
CA PHE A 106 -8.77 25.22 -5.20
C PHE A 106 -8.40 23.76 -4.98
N GLY A 107 -7.10 23.48 -4.90
CA GLY A 107 -6.58 22.22 -4.38
C GLY A 107 -6.65 22.21 -2.86
N ILE A 108 -7.57 21.41 -2.33
CA ILE A 108 -7.82 21.25 -0.89
C ILE A 108 -7.50 19.81 -0.53
N ALA A 109 -6.62 19.64 0.46
CA ALA A 109 -6.25 18.31 0.98
C ALA A 109 -7.26 17.82 2.03
N THR A 110 -7.83 18.74 2.81
CA THR A 110 -8.72 18.43 3.94
C THR A 110 -10.20 18.54 3.56
N SER A 111 -11.00 19.23 4.37
CA SER A 111 -12.44 19.43 4.16
C SER A 111 -12.71 20.86 3.71
N PRO A 112 -13.84 21.14 3.02
CA PRO A 112 -14.17 22.50 2.56
C PRO A 112 -14.33 23.52 3.70
N ILE A 113 -14.40 23.06 4.96
CA ILE A 113 -14.40 23.91 6.16
C ILE A 113 -13.14 24.80 6.22
N ILE A 114 -12.03 24.35 5.63
CA ILE A 114 -10.80 25.15 5.57
C ILE A 114 -11.00 26.45 4.79
N ILE A 115 -11.87 26.47 3.79
CA ILE A 115 -12.21 27.68 3.02
C ILE A 115 -12.82 28.72 3.96
N HIS A 116 -13.80 28.32 4.78
CA HIS A 116 -14.44 29.22 5.75
C HIS A 116 -13.49 29.67 6.86
N ARG A 117 -12.43 28.90 7.15
CA ARG A 117 -11.39 29.31 8.12
C ARG A 117 -10.39 30.30 7.52
N LEU A 118 -10.01 30.13 6.25
CA LEU A 118 -9.01 30.96 5.58
C LEU A 118 -9.61 32.26 5.01
N LEU A 119 -10.85 32.18 4.51
CA LEU A 119 -11.57 33.29 3.90
C LEU A 119 -12.67 33.79 4.85
N PRO A 120 -12.68 35.09 5.19
CA PRO A 120 -13.79 35.67 5.93
C PRO A 120 -15.05 35.66 5.05
N HIS A 121 -16.22 35.74 5.70
CA HIS A 121 -17.51 35.74 5.00
C HIS A 121 -17.58 36.80 3.89
N ALA A 122 -17.00 37.98 4.10
CA ALA A 122 -16.95 39.05 3.10
C ALA A 122 -16.29 38.63 1.78
N VAL A 123 -15.22 37.83 1.84
CA VAL A 123 -14.50 37.35 0.65
C VAL A 123 -15.18 36.09 0.09
N SER A 124 -15.73 35.23 0.96
CA SER A 124 -16.47 34.04 0.54
C SER A 124 -17.72 34.41 -0.28
N SER A 125 -18.39 35.52 0.03
CA SER A 125 -19.55 35.99 -0.73
C SER A 125 -19.21 36.46 -2.15
N LEU A 126 -17.93 36.73 -2.45
CA LEU A 126 -17.46 37.10 -3.79
C LEU A 126 -17.23 35.87 -4.69
N LEU A 127 -17.16 34.68 -4.10
CA LEU A 127 -16.87 33.44 -4.80
C LEU A 127 -18.15 32.64 -5.02
N CYS A 128 -18.39 32.24 -6.27
CA CYS A 128 -19.32 31.15 -6.58
C CYS A 128 -18.57 29.83 -6.46
N ILE A 129 -18.77 29.10 -5.36
CA ILE A 129 -18.02 27.87 -5.06
C ILE A 129 -18.86 26.65 -5.42
N GLU A 130 -18.33 25.81 -6.32
CA GLU A 130 -18.82 24.46 -6.59
C GLU A 130 -17.84 23.44 -6.01
N LEU A 131 -18.37 22.43 -5.33
CA LEU A 131 -17.57 21.39 -4.68
C LEU A 131 -17.36 20.22 -5.62
N PHE A 132 -16.09 19.95 -5.95
CA PHE A 132 -15.68 18.78 -6.70
C PHE A 132 -14.99 17.79 -5.76
N GLN A 133 -15.40 16.52 -5.82
CA GLN A 133 -14.76 15.45 -5.06
C GLN A 133 -13.87 14.63 -5.98
N SER A 134 -12.59 14.52 -5.62
CA SER A 134 -11.65 13.60 -6.27
C SER A 134 -11.77 12.19 -5.67
N LEU A 135 -11.28 11.20 -6.42
CA LEU A 135 -11.21 9.80 -5.97
C LEU A 135 -10.33 9.66 -4.73
N SER A 136 -10.71 8.76 -3.81
CA SER A 136 -9.88 8.51 -2.62
C SER A 136 -8.58 7.80 -3.00
N CYS A 137 -7.47 8.16 -2.33
CA CYS A 137 -6.20 7.46 -2.49
C CYS A 137 -6.31 5.96 -2.16
N LYS A 138 -7.20 5.59 -1.23
CA LYS A 138 -7.47 4.18 -0.88
C LYS A 138 -8.12 3.42 -2.03
N GLU A 139 -9.07 4.04 -2.72
CA GLU A 139 -9.72 3.45 -3.89
C GLU A 139 -8.73 3.32 -5.04
N HIS A 140 -7.94 4.36 -5.28
CA HIS A 140 -6.90 4.33 -6.30
C HIS A 140 -5.84 3.24 -6.01
N LEU A 141 -5.43 3.05 -4.75
CA LEU A 141 -4.55 1.93 -4.41
C LEU A 141 -5.19 0.59 -4.76
N THR A 142 -6.47 0.39 -4.41
CA THR A 142 -7.13 -0.89 -4.70
C THR A 142 -7.25 -1.16 -6.20
N THR A 143 -7.53 -0.13 -7.01
CA THR A 143 -7.59 -0.28 -8.47
C THR A 143 -6.20 -0.52 -9.05
N VAL A 144 -5.17 0.17 -8.58
CA VAL A 144 -3.78 -0.05 -8.99
C VAL A 144 -3.32 -1.47 -8.65
N LEU A 145 -3.62 -1.96 -7.44
CA LEU A 145 -3.30 -3.33 -7.04
C LEU A 145 -4.02 -4.37 -7.92
N ASP A 146 -5.33 -4.19 -8.16
CA ASP A 146 -6.11 -5.10 -9.02
C ASP A 146 -5.63 -5.10 -10.47
N LYS A 147 -5.30 -3.92 -11.01
CA LYS A 147 -4.88 -3.76 -12.41
C LYS A 147 -3.41 -4.03 -12.68
N LEU A 148 -2.53 -3.95 -11.69
CA LEU A 148 -1.11 -4.24 -11.86
C LEU A 148 -0.74 -5.61 -11.29
N LEU A 149 -0.81 -5.79 -9.96
CA LEU A 149 -0.29 -6.98 -9.28
C LEU A 149 -1.15 -8.22 -9.54
N LEU A 150 -2.48 -8.08 -9.48
CA LEU A 150 -3.45 -9.17 -9.64
C LEU A 150 -3.72 -9.53 -11.11
N THR A 151 -2.83 -9.13 -12.03
CA THR A 151 -2.92 -9.51 -13.44
C THR A 151 -1.96 -10.63 -13.79
N THR A 152 -2.39 -11.52 -14.68
CA THR A 152 -1.56 -12.61 -15.22
C THR A 152 -0.59 -12.15 -16.29
N LYS A 153 -0.71 -10.89 -16.76
CA LYS A 153 0.14 -10.31 -17.79
C LYS A 153 1.58 -10.14 -17.32
N PHE A 154 1.76 -9.78 -16.05
CA PHE A 154 3.08 -9.64 -15.45
C PHE A 154 3.44 -10.92 -14.71
N PRO A 155 4.54 -11.59 -15.07
CA PRO A 155 4.97 -12.79 -14.39
C PRO A 155 5.36 -12.45 -12.95
N PHE A 156 6.14 -11.38 -12.72
CA PHE A 156 6.61 -10.96 -11.40
C PHE A 156 5.48 -10.81 -10.36
N LYS A 157 5.68 -11.41 -9.18
CA LYS A 157 4.78 -11.34 -8.03
C LYS A 157 5.54 -10.98 -6.76
N LEU A 158 4.79 -10.41 -5.81
CA LEU A 158 5.29 -10.12 -4.48
C LEU A 158 4.87 -11.21 -3.52
N SER A 159 5.77 -11.54 -2.59
CA SER A 159 5.39 -12.28 -1.40
C SER A 159 4.45 -11.47 -0.51
N GLU A 160 3.78 -12.19 0.36
CA GLU A 160 2.93 -11.69 1.42
C GLU A 160 3.61 -10.60 2.27
N LYS A 161 4.78 -10.91 2.86
CA LYS A 161 5.47 -10.00 3.79
C LYS A 161 5.87 -8.70 3.12
N VAL A 162 6.31 -8.76 1.86
CA VAL A 162 6.64 -7.57 1.07
C VAL A 162 5.37 -6.74 0.82
N LEU A 163 4.28 -7.39 0.43
CA LEU A 163 3.01 -6.70 0.20
C LEU A 163 2.48 -6.07 1.49
N GLN A 164 2.52 -6.77 2.63
CA GLN A 164 2.17 -6.23 3.94
C GLN A 164 3.00 -5.00 4.27
N VAL A 165 4.34 -5.04 4.14
CA VAL A 165 5.21 -3.90 4.40
C VAL A 165 4.82 -2.70 3.52
N LEU A 166 4.65 -2.91 2.21
CA LEU A 166 4.26 -1.84 1.30
C LEU A 166 2.87 -1.27 1.62
N THR A 167 1.90 -2.13 1.95
CA THR A 167 0.57 -1.67 2.35
C THR A 167 0.57 -0.98 3.71
N ASN A 168 1.42 -1.39 4.64
CA ASN A 168 1.55 -0.77 5.96
C ASN A 168 2.18 0.62 5.83
N ILE A 169 3.20 0.77 4.98
CA ILE A 169 3.77 2.08 4.66
C ILE A 169 2.68 3.00 4.07
N PHE A 170 1.85 2.50 3.17
CA PHE A 170 0.78 3.30 2.58
C PHE A 170 -0.36 3.64 3.55
N LEU A 171 -0.79 2.70 4.39
CA LEU A 171 -1.97 2.88 5.24
C LEU A 171 -1.67 3.61 6.56
N TYR A 172 -0.49 3.40 7.14
CA TYR A 172 -0.12 3.92 8.45
C TYR A 172 0.80 5.15 8.41
N HIS A 173 1.58 5.33 7.33
CA HIS A 173 2.47 6.48 7.20
C HIS A 173 1.90 7.51 6.22
N ASP A 174 1.92 7.21 4.92
CA ASP A 174 1.56 8.19 3.88
C ASP A 174 0.62 7.57 2.83
N PHE A 175 -0.52 8.22 2.54
CA PHE A 175 -1.42 7.84 1.45
C PHE A 175 -0.89 8.21 0.05
N SER A 176 0.42 8.06 -0.18
CA SER A 176 1.07 8.38 -1.45
C SER A 176 1.21 7.14 -2.35
N ILE A 177 0.50 7.14 -3.47
CA ILE A 177 0.60 6.09 -4.50
C ILE A 177 1.98 6.13 -5.17
N GLN A 178 2.61 7.29 -5.26
CA GLN A 178 3.96 7.42 -5.84
C GLN A 178 5.00 6.67 -5.01
N ASN A 179 4.91 6.77 -3.68
CA ASN A 179 5.80 6.03 -2.77
C ASN A 179 5.54 4.52 -2.89
N PHE A 180 4.28 4.12 -3.03
CA PHE A 180 3.92 2.73 -3.29
C PHE A 180 4.52 2.21 -4.62
N ILE A 181 4.42 2.98 -5.72
CA ILE A 181 5.01 2.63 -7.02
C ILE A 181 6.54 2.57 -6.92
N LYS A 182 7.20 3.51 -6.24
CA LYS A 182 8.64 3.45 -6.00
C LYS A 182 9.04 2.21 -5.19
N GLY A 183 8.23 1.83 -4.19
CA GLY A 183 8.41 0.59 -3.44
C GLY A 183 8.28 -0.66 -4.32
N LEU A 184 7.32 -0.67 -5.26
CA LEU A 184 7.20 -1.72 -6.28
C LEU A 184 8.42 -1.77 -7.22
N GLN A 185 8.88 -0.60 -7.69
CA GLN A 185 10.07 -0.50 -8.55
C GLN A 185 11.31 -1.01 -7.83
N LEU A 186 11.49 -0.67 -6.55
CA LEU A 186 12.60 -1.17 -5.74
C LEU A 186 12.49 -2.68 -5.51
N SER A 187 11.29 -3.20 -5.25
CA SER A 187 11.07 -4.65 -5.11
C SER A 187 11.41 -5.40 -6.39
N LEU A 188 11.03 -4.84 -7.55
CA LEU A 188 11.34 -5.39 -8.85
C LEU A 188 12.84 -5.37 -9.13
N LEU A 189 13.50 -4.26 -8.79
CA LEU A 189 14.96 -4.13 -8.93
C LEU A 189 15.67 -5.17 -8.06
N GLU A 190 15.36 -5.24 -6.77
CA GLU A 190 16.00 -6.16 -5.84
C GLU A 190 15.81 -7.63 -6.25
N HIS A 191 14.63 -7.99 -6.76
CA HIS A 191 14.35 -9.34 -7.28
C HIS A 191 15.22 -9.73 -8.47
N PHE A 192 15.36 -8.82 -9.45
CA PHE A 192 16.16 -9.08 -10.63
C PHE A 192 17.68 -8.98 -10.39
N TYR A 193 18.10 -8.27 -9.34
CA TYR A 193 19.50 -8.18 -8.95
C TYR A 193 19.95 -9.35 -8.05
N SER A 194 19.11 -9.78 -7.11
CA SER A 194 19.47 -10.83 -6.14
C SER A 194 19.53 -12.22 -6.76
N GLN A 195 18.63 -12.54 -7.70
CA GLN A 195 18.46 -13.91 -8.20
C GLN A 195 18.74 -14.00 -9.71
N PRO A 196 19.78 -14.74 -10.13
CA PRO A 196 20.09 -14.91 -11.56
C PRO A 196 19.02 -15.71 -12.30
N LEU A 197 18.27 -16.56 -11.58
CA LEU A 197 17.17 -17.35 -12.13
C LEU A 197 15.95 -16.52 -12.53
N SER A 198 15.84 -15.27 -12.05
CA SER A 198 14.78 -14.34 -12.43
C SER A 198 14.79 -14.03 -13.94
N VAL A 199 15.84 -14.41 -14.67
CA VAL A 199 15.88 -14.44 -16.13
C VAL A 199 14.73 -15.29 -16.73
N LEU A 200 14.23 -16.29 -16.00
CA LEU A 200 13.12 -17.15 -16.40
C LEU A 200 11.74 -16.50 -16.15
N CYS A 201 11.68 -15.41 -15.39
CA CYS A 201 10.46 -14.64 -15.09
C CYS A 201 10.04 -13.79 -16.30
N CYS A 202 9.63 -14.44 -17.39
CA CYS A 202 9.17 -13.83 -18.64
C CYS A 202 7.87 -14.49 -19.10
N ASN A 203 7.34 -14.07 -20.24
CA ASN A 203 6.23 -14.76 -20.88
C ASN A 203 6.62 -16.21 -21.23
N LEU A 204 5.68 -17.15 -21.16
CA LEU A 204 5.89 -18.57 -21.48
C LEU A 204 6.78 -18.86 -22.71
N PRO A 205 6.55 -18.27 -23.90
CA PRO A 205 7.39 -18.55 -25.06
C PRO A 205 8.83 -18.04 -24.91
N GLU A 206 9.04 -16.90 -24.23
CA GLU A 206 10.37 -16.35 -23.98
C GLU A 206 11.10 -17.12 -22.88
N ALA A 207 10.38 -17.55 -21.84
CA ALA A 207 10.91 -18.38 -20.77
C ALA A 207 11.43 -19.71 -21.32
N LYS A 208 10.66 -20.40 -22.18
CA LYS A 208 11.10 -21.64 -22.85
C LYS A 208 12.36 -21.44 -23.69
N ARG A 209 12.44 -20.34 -24.45
CA ARG A 209 13.65 -20.01 -25.22
C ARG A 209 14.85 -19.83 -24.30
N ARG A 210 14.68 -19.09 -23.20
CA ARG A 210 15.75 -18.86 -22.21
C ARG A 210 16.18 -20.14 -21.51
N ILE A 211 15.26 -21.07 -21.23
CA ILE A 211 15.58 -22.40 -20.66
C ILE A 211 16.54 -23.17 -21.56
N ASN A 212 16.30 -23.17 -22.87
CA ASN A 212 17.16 -23.89 -23.81
C ASN A 212 18.61 -23.36 -23.77
N PHE A 213 18.78 -22.04 -23.60
CA PHE A 213 20.07 -21.36 -23.52
C PHE A 213 20.71 -21.31 -22.12
N LEU A 214 20.13 -21.95 -21.10
CA LEU A 214 20.72 -21.94 -19.75
C LEU A 214 22.10 -22.62 -19.74
N SER A 215 23.01 -22.04 -18.99
CA SER A 215 24.33 -22.62 -18.67
C SER A 215 24.25 -23.59 -17.50
N ASP A 216 25.28 -24.42 -17.35
CA ASP A 216 25.37 -25.47 -16.33
C ASP A 216 25.28 -24.88 -14.92
N ASN A 217 25.92 -23.72 -14.68
CA ASN A 217 25.82 -22.98 -13.42
C ASN A 217 24.38 -22.55 -13.09
N GLN A 218 23.59 -22.16 -14.11
CA GLN A 218 22.19 -21.80 -13.91
C GLN A 218 21.34 -23.04 -13.64
N CYS A 219 21.64 -24.17 -14.29
CA CYS A 219 21.04 -25.46 -13.96
C CYS A 219 21.33 -25.90 -12.52
N GLU A 220 22.55 -25.71 -12.03
CA GLU A 220 22.88 -25.93 -10.61
C GLU A 220 22.07 -25.01 -9.69
N ASN A 221 21.92 -23.73 -10.05
CA ASN A 221 21.13 -22.79 -9.25
C ASN A 221 19.66 -23.23 -9.16
N ILE A 222 19.08 -23.78 -10.23
CA ILE A 222 17.73 -24.37 -10.20
C ILE A 222 17.71 -25.55 -9.21
N ARG A 223 18.71 -26.44 -9.24
CA ARG A 223 18.80 -27.57 -8.30
C ARG A 223 18.97 -27.12 -6.85
N ARG A 224 19.62 -25.98 -6.61
CA ARG A 224 19.82 -25.43 -5.25
C ARG A 224 18.55 -24.87 -4.64
N LEU A 225 17.52 -24.58 -5.43
CA LEU A 225 16.29 -23.92 -5.00
C LEU A 225 15.49 -24.81 -4.02
N PRO A 226 14.99 -24.26 -2.88
CA PRO A 226 14.24 -25.05 -1.90
C PRO A 226 12.99 -25.74 -2.46
N SER A 227 12.19 -25.03 -3.27
CA SER A 227 10.99 -25.60 -3.90
C SER A 227 11.31 -26.75 -4.84
N PHE A 228 12.42 -26.65 -5.59
CA PHE A 228 12.85 -27.70 -6.49
C PHE A 228 13.34 -28.94 -5.72
N ARG A 229 14.03 -28.76 -4.57
CA ARG A 229 14.41 -29.89 -3.71
C ARG A 229 13.20 -30.65 -3.19
N ARG A 230 12.17 -29.94 -2.71
CA ARG A 230 10.90 -30.55 -2.28
C ARG A 230 10.22 -31.31 -3.41
N TYR A 231 10.26 -30.77 -4.62
CA TYR A 231 9.72 -31.44 -5.80
C TYR A 231 10.47 -32.75 -6.11
N VAL A 232 11.81 -32.72 -6.05
CA VAL A 232 12.65 -33.90 -6.29
C VAL A 232 12.43 -34.98 -5.21
N GLU A 233 12.23 -34.59 -3.96
CA GLU A 233 11.93 -35.51 -2.85
C GLU A 233 10.61 -36.29 -3.05
N ASN A 234 9.62 -35.66 -3.67
CA ASN A 234 8.32 -36.29 -3.94
C ASN A 234 8.31 -37.18 -5.20
N GLN A 235 9.40 -37.21 -5.97
CA GLN A 235 9.46 -37.90 -7.25
C GLN A 235 10.08 -39.30 -7.13
N ALA A 236 9.74 -40.19 -8.06
CA ALA A 236 10.32 -41.53 -8.15
C ALA A 236 11.86 -41.51 -8.29
N SER A 237 12.54 -42.49 -7.70
CA SER A 237 14.00 -42.60 -7.64
C SER A 237 14.70 -42.53 -9.01
N GLU A 238 14.14 -43.16 -10.05
CA GLU A 238 14.70 -43.10 -11.41
C GLU A 238 14.70 -41.68 -12.00
N LYS A 239 13.62 -40.93 -11.78
CA LYS A 239 13.48 -39.53 -12.21
C LYS A 239 14.36 -38.61 -11.37
N GLN A 240 14.56 -38.91 -10.08
CA GLN A 240 15.46 -38.16 -9.21
C GLN A 240 16.90 -38.21 -9.73
N VAL A 241 17.40 -39.38 -10.12
CA VAL A 241 18.74 -39.48 -10.73
C VAL A 241 18.80 -38.70 -12.05
N ALA A 242 17.78 -38.83 -12.90
CA ALA A 242 17.72 -38.11 -14.18
C ALA A 242 17.73 -36.58 -14.01
N LEU A 243 17.00 -36.02 -13.03
CA LEU A 243 16.95 -34.57 -12.77
C LEU A 243 18.29 -34.02 -12.23
N LEU A 244 19.00 -34.83 -11.44
CA LEU A 244 20.26 -34.43 -10.81
C LEU A 244 21.45 -34.58 -11.77
N THR A 245 21.45 -35.58 -12.64
CA THR A 245 22.57 -35.89 -13.54
C THR A 245 22.40 -35.29 -14.94
N ASN A 246 21.19 -35.36 -15.53
CA ASN A 246 20.96 -34.96 -16.92
C ASN A 246 20.36 -33.57 -17.04
N GLU A 247 21.09 -32.66 -17.69
CA GLU A 247 20.65 -31.27 -17.90
C GLU A 247 19.51 -31.12 -18.90
N ARG A 248 19.49 -31.94 -19.96
CA ARG A 248 18.43 -31.90 -20.97
C ARG A 248 17.08 -32.25 -20.34
N PHE A 249 17.06 -33.27 -19.50
CA PHE A 249 15.87 -33.69 -18.77
C PHE A 249 15.42 -32.61 -17.77
N LEU A 250 16.37 -31.98 -17.06
CA LEU A 250 16.08 -30.85 -16.18
C LEU A 250 15.47 -29.66 -16.95
N LYS A 251 15.97 -29.36 -18.15
CA LYS A 251 15.43 -28.28 -18.99
C LYS A 251 14.00 -28.57 -19.44
N ASP A 252 13.72 -29.81 -19.86
CA ASP A 252 12.37 -30.22 -20.25
C ASP A 252 11.39 -30.14 -19.06
N GLU A 253 11.80 -30.61 -17.88
CA GLU A 253 10.98 -30.52 -16.67
C GLU A 253 10.85 -29.06 -16.17
N ALA A 254 11.88 -28.23 -16.30
CA ALA A 254 11.75 -26.81 -15.96
C ALA A 254 10.68 -26.11 -16.84
N GLN A 255 10.54 -26.51 -18.11
CA GLN A 255 9.48 -25.99 -18.98
C GLN A 255 8.09 -26.43 -18.51
N SER A 256 7.90 -27.72 -18.16
CA SER A 256 6.62 -28.23 -17.65
C SER A 256 6.23 -27.53 -16.34
N LEU A 257 7.18 -27.34 -15.43
CA LEU A 257 6.93 -26.69 -14.13
C LEU A 257 6.56 -25.22 -14.29
N LEU A 258 7.22 -24.49 -15.20
CA LEU A 258 6.82 -23.10 -15.49
C LEU A 258 5.43 -23.01 -16.13
N GLU A 259 5.08 -23.92 -17.05
CA GLU A 259 3.73 -23.98 -17.61
C GLU A 259 2.67 -24.18 -16.51
N ASN A 260 2.91 -25.15 -15.63
CA ASN A 260 2.04 -25.43 -14.49
C ASN A 260 1.91 -24.21 -13.58
N LEU A 261 3.00 -23.48 -13.33
CA LEU A 261 3.01 -22.28 -12.51
C LEU A 261 2.21 -21.13 -13.14
N HIS A 262 2.34 -20.92 -14.45
CA HIS A 262 1.52 -19.92 -15.16
C HIS A 262 0.04 -20.29 -15.17
N VAL A 263 -0.30 -21.56 -15.40
CA VAL A 263 -1.68 -22.06 -15.31
C VAL A 263 -2.23 -21.87 -13.90
N TYR A 264 -1.44 -22.22 -12.89
CA TYR A 264 -1.76 -21.98 -11.49
C TYR A 264 -2.08 -20.51 -11.22
N HIS A 265 -1.26 -19.56 -11.68
CA HIS A 265 -1.56 -18.13 -11.51
C HIS A 265 -2.84 -17.70 -12.21
N THR A 266 -3.11 -18.19 -13.41
CA THR A 266 -4.37 -17.86 -14.11
C THR A 266 -5.59 -18.35 -13.35
N ASN A 267 -5.52 -19.55 -12.78
CA ASN A 267 -6.61 -20.14 -12.02
C ASN A 267 -6.75 -19.45 -10.66
N TYR A 268 -5.64 -19.20 -9.98
CA TYR A 268 -5.59 -18.54 -8.67
C TYR A 268 -6.27 -17.17 -8.71
N PHE A 269 -5.91 -16.28 -9.66
CA PHE A 269 -6.52 -14.95 -9.73
C PHE A 269 -8.00 -14.99 -10.12
N LEU A 270 -8.42 -15.98 -10.92
CA LEU A 270 -9.83 -16.13 -11.29
C LEU A 270 -10.66 -16.52 -10.06
N VAL A 271 -10.23 -17.57 -9.34
CA VAL A 271 -10.92 -18.05 -8.14
C VAL A 271 -10.87 -16.99 -7.02
N LEU A 272 -9.77 -16.26 -6.89
CA LEU A 272 -9.64 -15.15 -5.93
C LEU A 272 -10.67 -14.04 -6.20
N ARG A 273 -10.89 -13.67 -7.46
CA ARG A 273 -11.91 -12.68 -7.82
C ARG A 273 -13.31 -13.18 -7.54
N CYS A 274 -13.59 -14.46 -7.77
CA CYS A 274 -14.85 -15.08 -7.41
C CYS A 274 -15.06 -15.03 -5.89
N LEU A 275 -14.05 -15.45 -5.11
CA LEU A 275 -14.09 -15.41 -3.66
C LEU A 275 -14.27 -13.98 -3.13
N HIS A 276 -13.63 -12.98 -3.74
CA HIS A 276 -13.84 -11.57 -3.39
C HIS A 276 -15.31 -11.14 -3.57
N LYS A 277 -15.99 -11.60 -4.63
CA LYS A 277 -17.42 -11.30 -4.81
C LYS A 277 -18.27 -11.89 -3.68
N PHE A 278 -18.00 -13.13 -3.26
CA PHE A 278 -18.66 -13.70 -2.09
C PHE A 278 -18.37 -12.90 -0.82
N THR A 279 -17.10 -12.70 -0.47
CA THR A 279 -16.70 -12.04 0.77
C THR A 279 -17.16 -10.57 0.83
N SER A 280 -17.16 -9.86 -0.30
CA SER A 280 -17.62 -8.46 -0.36
C SER A 280 -19.11 -8.29 -0.10
N SER A 281 -19.90 -9.33 -0.35
CA SER A 281 -21.34 -9.35 -0.10
C SER A 281 -21.70 -9.83 1.30
N LEU A 282 -20.75 -10.39 2.05
CA LEU A 282 -21.00 -10.86 3.41
C LEU A 282 -20.98 -9.72 4.44
N PRO A 283 -21.92 -9.70 5.40
CA PRO A 283 -21.81 -8.83 6.55
C PRO A 283 -20.65 -9.30 7.46
N LYS A 284 -20.00 -8.37 8.16
CA LYS A 284 -18.84 -8.56 9.08
C LYS A 284 -17.44 -8.68 8.44
N TYR A 285 -17.31 -8.87 7.13
CA TYR A 285 -16.01 -8.88 6.40
C TYR A 285 -14.85 -9.63 7.10
N PRO A 286 -15.03 -10.89 7.55
CA PRO A 286 -14.00 -11.60 8.33
C PRO A 286 -12.69 -11.80 7.55
N LEU A 287 -12.74 -11.97 6.23
CA LEU A 287 -11.57 -12.21 5.37
C LEU A 287 -11.09 -10.93 4.65
N GLY A 288 -11.66 -9.78 5.00
CA GLY A 288 -11.36 -8.47 4.41
C GLY A 288 -12.42 -7.94 3.45
N ARG A 289 -12.49 -6.61 3.32
CA ARG A 289 -13.44 -5.91 2.44
C ARG A 289 -12.87 -5.76 1.02
N GLN A 290 -11.56 -5.59 0.93
CA GLN A 290 -10.88 -5.29 -0.33
C GLN A 290 -10.17 -6.54 -0.87
N ILE A 291 -10.04 -6.63 -2.21
CA ILE A 291 -9.37 -7.75 -2.87
C ILE A 291 -7.92 -7.95 -2.42
N ARG A 292 -7.24 -6.86 -2.02
CA ARG A 292 -5.87 -6.92 -1.49
C ARG A 292 -5.78 -7.61 -0.13
N GLU A 293 -6.78 -7.43 0.74
CA GLU A 293 -6.79 -8.03 2.08
C GLU A 293 -7.01 -9.53 1.95
N LEU A 294 -7.96 -9.91 1.09
CA LEU A 294 -8.16 -11.30 0.69
C LEU A 294 -6.87 -11.89 0.10
N TYR A 295 -6.21 -11.19 -0.81
CA TYR A 295 -4.95 -11.69 -1.39
C TYR A 295 -3.85 -11.87 -0.34
N CYS A 296 -3.67 -10.93 0.60
CA CYS A 296 -2.71 -11.08 1.69
C CYS A 296 -3.04 -12.28 2.58
N THR A 297 -4.30 -12.41 3.03
CA THR A 297 -4.71 -13.50 3.93
C THR A 297 -4.60 -14.87 3.26
N CYS A 298 -4.96 -14.98 1.97
CA CYS A 298 -4.78 -16.20 1.19
C CYS A 298 -3.30 -16.61 0.99
N LEU A 299 -2.39 -15.63 1.01
CA LEU A 299 -0.94 -15.89 0.89
C LEU A 299 -0.32 -16.26 2.25
N GLU A 300 -0.81 -15.68 3.35
CA GLU A 300 -0.34 -15.92 4.73
C GLU A 300 -0.50 -17.37 5.17
N LYS A 301 -1.71 -17.89 5.00
CA LYS A 301 -2.11 -19.21 5.48
C LYS A 301 -3.10 -19.82 4.51
N SER A 302 -3.16 -21.14 4.51
CA SER A 302 -4.29 -21.89 3.97
C SER A 302 -5.59 -21.36 4.59
N ILE A 303 -6.48 -20.87 3.73
CA ILE A 303 -7.74 -20.23 4.15
C ILE A 303 -8.61 -21.21 4.96
N TRP A 304 -8.59 -22.51 4.63
CA TRP A 304 -9.36 -23.54 5.33
C TRP A 304 -8.94 -23.81 6.77
N ASP A 305 -7.69 -23.49 7.13
CA ASP A 305 -7.20 -23.69 8.49
C ASP A 305 -7.56 -22.50 9.40
N SER A 306 -8.06 -21.42 8.79
CA SER A 306 -8.43 -20.18 9.45
C SER A 306 -9.85 -20.23 10.00
N GLU A 307 -10.02 -19.79 11.25
CA GLU A 307 -11.35 -19.67 11.87
C GLU A 307 -12.21 -18.62 11.16
N GLU A 308 -11.57 -17.64 10.51
CA GLU A 308 -12.27 -16.63 9.71
C GLU A 308 -13.01 -17.25 8.53
N TYR A 309 -12.43 -18.25 7.87
CA TYR A 309 -13.09 -18.95 6.77
C TYR A 309 -14.27 -19.81 7.22
N ALA A 310 -14.15 -20.48 8.36
CA ALA A 310 -15.27 -21.21 8.95
C ALA A 310 -16.46 -20.26 9.24
N SER A 311 -16.18 -19.06 9.73
CA SER A 311 -17.17 -17.99 9.90
C SER A 311 -17.78 -17.54 8.57
N VAL A 312 -16.98 -17.37 7.51
CA VAL A 312 -17.47 -17.09 6.15
C VAL A 312 -18.43 -18.17 5.65
N LEU A 313 -18.08 -19.45 5.81
CA LEU A 313 -18.94 -20.56 5.41
C LEU A 313 -20.25 -20.57 6.20
N GLN A 314 -20.22 -20.29 7.50
CA GLN A 314 -21.43 -20.18 8.32
C GLN A 314 -22.32 -19.02 7.87
N LEU A 315 -21.75 -17.86 7.54
CA LEU A 315 -22.51 -16.72 7.01
C LEU A 315 -23.08 -17.02 5.62
N LEU A 316 -22.32 -17.67 4.74
CA LEU A 316 -22.78 -18.19 3.45
C LEU A 316 -23.86 -19.25 3.59
N ARG A 317 -23.95 -19.93 4.74
CA ARG A 317 -25.04 -20.83 5.12
C ARG A 317 -26.28 -20.11 5.68
N MET A 318 -26.25 -18.79 5.86
CA MET A 318 -27.39 -18.00 6.38
C MET A 318 -27.99 -16.92 5.43
N LEU A 319 -27.27 -16.42 4.41
CA LEU A 319 -27.78 -15.60 3.28
C LEU A 319 -29.13 -16.02 2.64
N ALA A 320 -29.83 -15.07 2.02
CA ALA A 320 -31.07 -15.28 1.29
C ALA A 320 -30.86 -15.80 -0.15
N LYS A 321 -31.94 -16.27 -0.81
CA LYS A 321 -31.91 -16.76 -2.21
C LYS A 321 -31.49 -15.68 -3.19
N ASP A 322 -32.10 -14.51 -3.12
CA ASP A 322 -31.89 -13.43 -4.10
C ASP A 322 -30.47 -12.89 -4.05
N GLU A 323 -29.91 -12.79 -2.84
CA GLU A 323 -28.50 -12.40 -2.64
C GLU A 323 -27.56 -13.44 -3.25
N LEU A 324 -27.75 -14.73 -2.96
CA LEU A 324 -26.94 -15.81 -3.55
C LEU A 324 -27.03 -15.83 -5.08
N MET A 325 -28.21 -15.62 -5.64
CA MET A 325 -28.40 -15.52 -7.09
C MET A 325 -27.63 -14.35 -7.69
N SER A 326 -27.72 -13.17 -7.07
CA SER A 326 -26.97 -12.00 -7.53
C SER A 326 -25.45 -12.21 -7.46
N ILE A 327 -24.96 -12.94 -6.45
CA ILE A 327 -23.53 -13.23 -6.29
C ILE A 327 -23.08 -14.26 -7.33
N LEU A 328 -23.86 -15.31 -7.57
CA LEU A 328 -23.55 -16.32 -8.58
C LEU A 328 -23.54 -15.72 -9.99
N GLN A 329 -24.48 -14.83 -10.32
CA GLN A 329 -24.49 -14.08 -11.57
C GLN A 329 -23.23 -13.21 -11.71
N LYS A 330 -22.87 -12.44 -10.68
CA LYS A 330 -21.64 -11.65 -10.67
C LYS A 330 -20.39 -12.52 -10.82
N CYS A 331 -20.36 -13.72 -10.25
CA CYS A 331 -19.24 -14.66 -10.42
C CYS A 331 -19.18 -15.19 -11.86
N PHE A 332 -20.32 -15.54 -12.43
CA PHE A 332 -20.41 -15.99 -13.82
C PHE A 332 -19.93 -14.93 -14.81
N ASP A 333 -20.24 -13.65 -14.57
CA ASP A 333 -19.72 -12.54 -15.38
C ASP A 333 -18.19 -12.39 -15.26
N VAL A 334 -17.63 -12.66 -14.07
CA VAL A 334 -16.17 -12.70 -13.88
C VAL A 334 -15.54 -13.85 -14.68
N PHE A 335 -16.17 -15.03 -14.72
CA PHE A 335 -15.71 -16.14 -15.56
C PHE A 335 -15.86 -15.85 -17.05
N LYS A 336 -16.94 -15.19 -17.49
CA LYS A 336 -17.13 -14.80 -18.89
C LYS A 336 -16.13 -13.74 -19.37
N SER A 337 -15.82 -12.77 -18.51
CA SER A 337 -14.86 -11.71 -18.83
C SER A 337 -13.40 -12.19 -18.85
N SER A 338 -13.12 -13.33 -18.22
CA SER A 338 -11.80 -13.98 -18.24
C SER A 338 -11.82 -15.17 -19.20
N SER A 339 -11.53 -14.90 -20.47
CA SER A 339 -11.49 -15.90 -21.56
C SER A 339 -10.32 -16.89 -21.47
N GLY A 340 -10.05 -17.45 -20.29
CA GLY A 340 -9.13 -18.56 -20.07
C GLY A 340 -9.86 -19.88 -20.30
N LYS A 341 -9.58 -20.54 -21.43
CA LYS A 341 -10.20 -21.81 -21.87
C LYS A 341 -10.10 -23.00 -20.89
N GLN A 342 -9.43 -22.85 -19.74
CA GLN A 342 -9.13 -23.94 -18.80
C GLN A 342 -10.15 -24.07 -17.64
N LEU A 343 -10.94 -23.04 -17.34
CA LEU A 343 -11.99 -23.09 -16.31
C LEU A 343 -13.41 -23.25 -16.89
N GLY A 344 -13.50 -23.74 -18.13
CA GLY A 344 -14.78 -24.00 -18.79
C GLY A 344 -15.67 -24.98 -18.01
N ASN A 345 -15.09 -25.94 -17.29
CA ASN A 345 -15.85 -26.91 -16.50
C ASN A 345 -16.46 -26.29 -15.24
N THR A 346 -15.72 -25.42 -14.54
CA THR A 346 -16.25 -24.70 -13.37
C THR A 346 -17.29 -23.67 -13.79
N ALA A 347 -17.10 -23.02 -14.94
CA ALA A 347 -18.09 -22.10 -15.51
C ALA A 347 -19.40 -22.81 -15.88
N LYS A 348 -19.33 -23.99 -16.52
CA LYS A 348 -20.51 -24.83 -16.80
C LYS A 348 -21.21 -25.28 -15.52
N ARG A 349 -20.46 -25.65 -14.49
CA ARG A 349 -21.04 -26.07 -13.20
C ARG A 349 -21.71 -24.91 -12.47
N ILE A 350 -21.21 -23.68 -12.61
CA ILE A 350 -21.88 -22.46 -12.11
C ILE A 350 -23.14 -22.17 -12.93
N GLU A 351 -23.11 -22.37 -14.23
CA GLU A 351 -24.29 -22.24 -15.12
C GLU A 351 -25.38 -23.26 -14.77
N GLU A 352 -25.00 -24.51 -14.50
CA GLU A 352 -25.91 -25.55 -14.00
C GLU A 352 -26.52 -25.18 -12.64
N LEU A 353 -25.72 -24.64 -11.71
CA LEU A 353 -26.22 -24.18 -10.42
C LEU A 353 -27.19 -23.00 -10.58
N LEU A 354 -26.86 -22.03 -11.43
CA LEU A 354 -27.75 -20.91 -11.76
C LEU A 354 -29.07 -21.38 -12.37
N ALA A 355 -29.03 -22.34 -13.30
CA ALA A 355 -30.22 -22.94 -13.90
C ALA A 355 -31.07 -23.68 -12.85
N GLN A 356 -30.44 -24.40 -11.91
CA GLN A 356 -31.15 -25.06 -10.80
C GLN A 356 -31.88 -24.06 -9.89
N PHE A 357 -31.31 -22.88 -9.64
CA PHE A 357 -32.00 -21.84 -8.87
C PHE A 357 -33.14 -21.17 -9.63
N GLN A 358 -33.02 -21.02 -10.96
CA GLN A 358 -34.09 -20.51 -11.82
C GLN A 358 -35.26 -21.49 -11.90
N SER A 359 -34.99 -22.80 -12.06
CA SER A 359 -36.05 -23.82 -12.02
C SER A 359 -36.76 -23.92 -10.67
N LEU A 360 -36.11 -23.48 -9.58
CA LEU A 360 -36.76 -23.38 -8.27
C LEU A 360 -37.67 -22.15 -8.13
N ASP A 361 -37.47 -21.09 -8.92
CA ASP A 361 -38.41 -19.97 -8.97
C ASP A 361 -39.66 -20.39 -9.75
N GLU A 362 -39.48 -21.11 -10.87
CA GLU A 362 -40.59 -21.70 -11.64
C GLU A 362 -41.40 -22.70 -10.80
N ALA A 363 -40.75 -23.50 -9.94
CA ALA A 363 -41.45 -24.44 -9.05
C ALA A 363 -42.18 -23.79 -7.87
N LYS A 364 -41.83 -22.54 -7.49
CA LYS A 364 -42.56 -21.80 -6.45
C LYS A 364 -43.89 -21.27 -6.97
N ASP A 365 -43.95 -20.91 -8.24
CA ASP A 365 -45.20 -20.46 -8.88
C ASP A 365 -46.23 -21.61 -9.02
N GLU A 366 -45.80 -22.87 -8.96
CA GLU A 366 -46.69 -24.05 -8.98
C GLU A 366 -47.09 -24.58 -7.58
N GLU A 367 -46.27 -24.39 -6.55
CA GLU A 367 -46.58 -24.85 -5.17
C GLU A 367 -47.53 -23.88 -4.41
N ASP A 368 -47.65 -22.61 -4.82
CA ASP A 368 -48.58 -21.62 -4.20
C ASP A 368 -50.06 -21.77 -4.62
N ALA A 369 -50.37 -22.67 -5.56
CA ALA A 369 -51.76 -23.00 -5.93
C ALA A 369 -52.38 -24.15 -5.10
N SER A 370 -51.61 -24.83 -4.24
CA SER A 370 -52.13 -25.99 -3.49
C SER A 370 -51.48 -26.20 -2.12
N GLY A 371 -51.67 -25.24 -1.20
CA GLY A 371 -51.07 -25.30 0.15
C GLY A 371 -51.91 -24.70 1.28
N SER A 372 -53.03 -25.36 1.62
CA SER A 372 -53.75 -25.31 2.91
C SER A 372 -54.43 -24.00 3.37
N GLN A 373 -55.75 -24.12 3.59
CA GLN A 373 -56.58 -23.11 4.26
C GLN A 373 -56.07 -22.76 5.67
N PRO A 374 -56.19 -21.49 6.13
CA PRO A 374 -55.92 -21.14 7.51
C PRO A 374 -57.05 -21.67 8.39
N LYS A 375 -56.85 -22.84 9.02
CA LYS A 375 -57.70 -23.23 10.15
C LYS A 375 -57.40 -22.29 11.31
N GLY A 376 -58.44 -21.57 11.76
CA GLY A 376 -58.35 -20.56 12.80
C GLY A 376 -57.66 -21.07 14.07
N LEU A 377 -56.82 -20.21 14.65
CA LEU A 377 -56.20 -20.43 15.96
C LEU A 377 -57.28 -20.59 17.03
N GLN A 378 -57.39 -21.77 17.62
CA GLN A 378 -57.97 -21.92 18.95
C GLN A 378 -56.92 -21.54 20.00
N LYS A 379 -57.31 -20.70 20.95
CA LYS A 379 -56.49 -20.24 22.08
C LYS A 379 -56.02 -21.45 22.89
N THR A 380 -54.70 -21.67 22.96
CA THR A 380 -54.08 -22.58 23.93
C THR A 380 -52.85 -21.91 24.55
N ASP A 381 -52.55 -22.33 25.78
CA ASP A 381 -51.59 -21.71 26.70
C ASP A 381 -50.20 -21.48 26.09
N LEU A 382 -49.55 -20.39 26.52
CA LEU A 382 -48.23 -19.92 26.07
C LEU A 382 -47.16 -21.02 26.10
N TYR A 383 -47.30 -21.99 27.00
CA TYR A 383 -46.41 -23.15 27.14
C TYR A 383 -46.57 -24.17 26.01
N HIS A 384 -47.80 -24.41 25.53
CA HIS A 384 -48.09 -25.29 24.41
C HIS A 384 -47.62 -24.68 23.08
N LEU A 385 -47.69 -23.36 22.96
CA LEU A 385 -47.17 -22.62 21.82
C LEU A 385 -45.64 -22.63 21.79
N GLN A 386 -44.98 -22.50 22.96
CA GLN A 386 -43.52 -22.59 23.07
C GLN A 386 -43.01 -24.01 22.79
N LYS A 387 -43.70 -25.04 23.30
CA LYS A 387 -43.36 -26.44 23.03
C LYS A 387 -43.58 -26.83 21.57
N SER A 388 -44.68 -26.40 20.95
CA SER A 388 -44.91 -26.64 19.52
C SER A 388 -43.94 -25.86 18.63
N LEU A 389 -43.53 -24.64 19.00
CA LEU A 389 -42.47 -23.93 18.27
C LEU A 389 -41.10 -24.60 18.38
N LEU A 390 -40.78 -25.20 19.54
CA LEU A 390 -39.55 -26.00 19.72
C LEU A 390 -39.61 -27.31 18.93
N GLU A 391 -40.73 -28.03 18.95
CA GLU A 391 -40.95 -29.24 18.16
C GLU A 391 -40.96 -28.93 16.65
N MET A 392 -41.53 -27.80 16.22
CA MET A 392 -41.46 -27.30 14.84
C MET A 392 -40.04 -26.92 14.43
N LYS A 393 -39.21 -26.41 15.35
CA LYS A 393 -37.78 -26.12 15.12
C LYS A 393 -36.97 -27.41 14.97
N GLU A 394 -37.26 -28.44 15.76
CA GLU A 394 -36.65 -29.77 15.65
C GLU A 394 -37.12 -30.56 14.41
N LEU A 395 -38.34 -30.32 13.93
CA LEU A 395 -38.84 -30.92 12.68
C LEU A 395 -38.34 -30.16 11.44
N ARG A 396 -38.18 -28.83 11.51
CA ARG A 396 -37.55 -28.02 10.45
C ARG A 396 -36.06 -28.29 10.29
N SER A 397 -35.34 -28.62 11.36
CA SER A 397 -33.92 -29.02 11.23
C SER A 397 -33.73 -30.38 10.53
N LYS A 398 -34.78 -31.22 10.44
CA LYS A 398 -34.73 -32.54 9.80
C LYS A 398 -35.23 -32.55 8.34
N ARG A 399 -36.08 -31.61 7.94
CA ARG A 399 -36.47 -31.42 6.53
C ARG A 399 -35.74 -30.20 5.98
N GLN A 400 -34.50 -30.43 5.51
CA GLN A 400 -33.80 -29.42 4.71
C GLN A 400 -34.70 -29.04 3.53
N THR A 401 -35.00 -27.76 3.38
CA THR A 401 -35.76 -27.29 2.20
C THR A 401 -34.94 -27.57 0.94
N LYS A 402 -35.59 -27.80 -0.23
CA LYS A 402 -34.89 -28.00 -1.51
C LYS A 402 -33.83 -26.90 -1.76
N PHE A 403 -34.14 -25.69 -1.30
CA PHE A 403 -33.24 -24.53 -1.32
C PHE A 403 -32.03 -24.67 -0.37
N GLU A 404 -32.20 -25.12 0.87
CA GLU A 404 -31.09 -25.38 1.80
C GLU A 404 -30.13 -26.46 1.27
N VAL A 405 -30.65 -27.52 0.65
CA VAL A 405 -29.82 -28.55 0.01
C VAL A 405 -29.01 -27.97 -1.15
N LEU A 406 -29.62 -27.14 -1.99
CA LEU A 406 -28.93 -26.50 -3.12
C LEU A 406 -27.90 -25.47 -2.65
N ARG A 407 -28.20 -24.75 -1.58
CA ARG A 407 -27.27 -23.86 -0.92
C ARG A 407 -26.06 -24.61 -0.36
N GLU A 408 -26.27 -25.73 0.33
CA GLU A 408 -25.17 -26.57 0.80
C GLU A 408 -24.32 -27.09 -0.36
N LYS A 409 -24.94 -27.46 -1.49
CA LYS A 409 -24.21 -27.82 -2.71
C LYS A 409 -23.37 -26.66 -3.25
N VAL A 410 -23.88 -25.43 -3.26
CA VAL A 410 -23.11 -24.24 -3.67
C VAL A 410 -21.95 -23.99 -2.71
N VAL A 411 -22.19 -24.03 -1.41
CA VAL A 411 -21.14 -23.80 -0.40
C VAL A 411 -20.06 -24.87 -0.48
N ASN A 412 -20.43 -26.13 -0.63
CA ASN A 412 -19.48 -27.25 -0.80
C ASN A 412 -18.73 -27.15 -2.13
N PHE A 413 -19.39 -26.69 -3.19
CA PHE A 413 -18.74 -26.41 -4.47
C PHE A 413 -17.71 -25.28 -4.32
N LEU A 414 -18.04 -24.19 -3.63
CA LEU A 414 -17.09 -23.12 -3.32
C LEU A 414 -15.94 -23.61 -2.47
N ASP A 415 -16.20 -24.39 -1.41
CA ASP A 415 -15.14 -24.97 -0.58
C ASP A 415 -14.21 -25.87 -1.42
N SER A 416 -14.77 -26.69 -2.32
CA SER A 416 -13.96 -27.50 -3.24
C SER A 416 -13.11 -26.67 -4.20
N LEU A 417 -13.68 -25.60 -4.78
CA LEU A 417 -12.97 -24.69 -5.67
C LEU A 417 -11.83 -23.97 -4.97
N VAL A 418 -12.11 -23.46 -3.77
CA VAL A 418 -11.14 -22.73 -2.97
C VAL A 418 -10.01 -23.73 -2.65
N ARG A 419 -10.32 -24.95 -2.15
CA ARG A 419 -9.32 -25.99 -1.81
C ARG A 419 -8.44 -26.42 -2.99
N GLU A 420 -9.01 -26.51 -4.18
CA GLU A 420 -8.31 -26.99 -5.37
C GLU A 420 -7.39 -25.92 -5.98
N TYR A 421 -7.78 -24.64 -5.93
CA TYR A 421 -7.09 -23.58 -6.68
C TYR A 421 -6.42 -22.48 -5.83
N LEU A 422 -6.80 -22.30 -4.56
CA LEU A 422 -6.25 -21.25 -3.68
C LEU A 422 -5.23 -21.81 -2.67
N LEU A 423 -4.30 -22.63 -3.16
CA LEU A 423 -3.15 -23.03 -2.35
C LEU A 423 -2.17 -21.86 -2.17
N PRO A 424 -1.31 -21.86 -1.15
CA PRO A 424 -0.21 -20.90 -1.08
C PRO A 424 0.78 -21.14 -2.22
N PRO A 425 1.38 -20.07 -2.78
CA PRO A 425 2.37 -20.21 -3.86
C PRO A 425 3.63 -20.99 -3.43
N GLU A 426 3.92 -21.06 -2.13
CA GLU A 426 5.05 -21.82 -1.57
C GLU A 426 4.94 -23.35 -1.77
N THR A 427 3.74 -23.84 -2.11
CA THR A 427 3.51 -25.25 -2.43
C THR A 427 3.91 -25.62 -3.85
N GLN A 428 4.01 -24.63 -4.74
CA GLN A 428 4.32 -24.84 -6.15
C GLN A 428 5.83 -24.90 -6.37
N PRO A 429 6.34 -25.78 -7.25
CA PRO A 429 7.75 -25.81 -7.62
C PRO A 429 8.15 -24.53 -8.38
N LEU A 430 9.41 -24.09 -8.20
CA LEU A 430 9.98 -22.89 -8.87
C LEU A 430 9.28 -21.55 -8.56
N HIS A 431 8.50 -21.46 -7.48
CA HIS A 431 7.81 -20.23 -7.13
C HIS A 431 8.76 -19.06 -6.85
N GLU A 432 9.97 -19.30 -6.35
CA GLU A 432 10.96 -18.28 -6.00
C GLU A 432 11.49 -17.51 -7.23
N VAL A 433 11.39 -18.10 -8.43
CA VAL A 433 11.76 -17.40 -9.68
C VAL A 433 10.85 -16.19 -9.93
N VAL A 434 9.60 -16.31 -9.49
CA VAL A 434 8.53 -15.35 -9.78
C VAL A 434 8.21 -14.47 -8.57
N TYR A 435 8.31 -15.01 -7.35
CA TYR A 435 7.97 -14.33 -6.11
C TYR A 435 9.18 -13.72 -5.42
N PHE A 436 9.08 -12.43 -5.11
CA PHE A 436 10.07 -11.74 -4.29
C PHE A 436 9.77 -11.83 -2.79
N SER A 437 10.67 -12.44 -2.01
CA SER A 437 10.48 -12.76 -0.58
C SER A 437 11.25 -11.86 0.42
N ALA A 438 12.24 -11.06 -0.05
CA ALA A 438 13.13 -10.30 0.83
C ALA A 438 12.45 -9.03 1.42
N ALA A 439 11.55 -9.22 2.37
CA ALA A 439 10.79 -8.14 3.00
C ALA A 439 11.63 -7.29 3.97
N HIS A 440 12.61 -7.90 4.66
CA HIS A 440 13.44 -7.19 5.64
C HIS A 440 14.32 -6.13 4.98
N THR A 441 15.06 -6.50 3.94
CA THR A 441 15.92 -5.58 3.19
C THR A 441 15.09 -4.45 2.59
N LEU A 442 13.92 -4.76 2.02
CA LEU A 442 13.01 -3.75 1.50
C LEU A 442 12.51 -2.80 2.61
N ARG A 443 12.14 -3.34 3.78
CA ARG A 443 11.68 -2.55 4.92
C ARG A 443 12.78 -1.60 5.41
N GLU A 444 14.02 -2.05 5.47
CA GLU A 444 15.16 -1.21 5.87
C GLU A 444 15.43 -0.08 4.87
N HIS A 445 15.35 -0.36 3.57
CA HIS A 445 15.56 0.66 2.53
C HIS A 445 14.41 1.67 2.43
N LEU A 446 13.16 1.23 2.56
CA LEU A 446 11.99 2.11 2.42
C LEU A 446 11.62 2.81 3.72
N ASN A 447 11.59 2.08 4.84
CA ASN A 447 11.24 2.59 6.15
C ASN A 447 12.49 2.59 7.04
N ALA A 448 13.42 3.48 6.68
CA ALA A 448 14.65 3.64 7.44
C ALA A 448 14.34 4.14 8.85
N ALA A 449 14.78 3.38 9.85
CA ALA A 449 14.64 3.71 11.26
C ALA A 449 16.01 4.08 11.87
N PRO A 450 16.60 5.25 11.53
CA PRO A 450 17.95 5.61 11.96
C PRO A 450 18.07 5.70 13.48
N ARG A 451 16.99 6.11 14.17
CA ARG A 451 16.97 6.16 15.64
C ARG A 451 17.09 4.76 16.26
N ILE A 452 16.42 3.75 15.70
CA ILE A 452 16.52 2.37 16.21
C ILE A 452 17.92 1.84 15.97
N ALA A 453 18.48 2.08 14.78
CA ALA A 453 19.85 1.68 14.46
C ALA A 453 20.88 2.32 15.41
N LEU A 454 20.78 3.64 15.65
CA LEU A 454 21.64 4.34 16.60
C LEU A 454 21.45 3.83 18.03
N HIS A 455 20.21 3.64 18.47
CA HIS A 455 19.92 3.13 19.81
C HIS A 455 20.49 1.72 20.01
N THR A 456 20.29 0.81 19.06
CA THR A 456 20.83 -0.55 19.12
C THR A 456 22.36 -0.56 19.07
N ALA A 457 22.97 0.30 18.23
CA ALA A 457 24.42 0.42 18.14
C ALA A 457 25.06 0.97 19.42
N LEU A 458 24.43 1.97 20.04
CA LEU A 458 24.92 2.62 21.26
C LEU A 458 24.66 1.78 22.51
N ASN A 459 23.60 0.97 22.55
CA ASN A 459 23.36 0.06 23.68
C ASN A 459 24.18 -1.23 23.58
N ASN A 460 24.18 -1.85 22.40
CA ASN A 460 24.76 -3.18 22.14
C ASN A 460 25.69 -3.13 20.92
N PRO A 461 26.94 -2.65 21.07
CA PRO A 461 27.92 -2.57 19.98
C PRO A 461 28.32 -3.95 19.43
N TYR A 462 28.06 -5.02 20.19
CA TYR A 462 28.32 -6.40 19.80
C TYR A 462 27.70 -6.79 18.45
N TYR A 463 26.49 -6.31 18.13
CA TYR A 463 25.81 -6.66 16.88
C TYR A 463 26.61 -6.26 15.62
N TYR A 464 27.42 -5.20 15.72
CA TYR A 464 28.21 -4.68 14.61
C TYR A 464 29.67 -5.15 14.65
N LEU A 465 30.30 -5.13 15.83
CA LEU A 465 31.73 -5.44 15.99
C LEU A 465 32.01 -6.94 16.21
N LYS A 466 31.00 -7.74 16.56
CA LYS A 466 31.07 -9.21 16.79
C LYS A 466 32.28 -9.68 17.62
N ASN A 467 32.65 -8.91 18.64
CA ASN A 467 33.71 -9.28 19.58
C ASN A 467 33.11 -9.82 20.88
N GLU A 468 33.52 -11.02 21.29
CA GLU A 468 33.04 -11.72 22.49
C GLU A 468 33.21 -10.89 23.78
N ALA A 469 34.25 -10.03 23.86
CA ALA A 469 34.49 -9.14 25.01
C ALA A 469 33.39 -8.06 25.22
N LEU A 470 32.51 -7.85 24.24
CA LEU A 470 31.40 -6.89 24.28
C LEU A 470 30.05 -7.55 24.58
N LYS A 471 30.01 -8.88 24.75
CA LYS A 471 28.80 -9.57 25.20
C LYS A 471 28.58 -9.25 26.67
N SER A 472 27.51 -8.53 26.96
CA SER A 472 27.06 -8.29 28.33
C SER A 472 25.54 -8.44 28.39
N GLU A 473 25.03 -8.86 29.54
CA GLU A 473 23.60 -8.88 29.81
C GLU A 473 23.02 -7.46 29.75
N GLU A 474 21.74 -7.35 29.41
CA GLU A 474 21.04 -6.07 29.27
C GLU A 474 21.16 -5.25 30.57
N GLY A 475 21.66 -4.02 30.45
CA GLY A 475 21.84 -3.10 31.58
C GLY A 475 23.25 -3.08 32.19
N CYS A 476 24.15 -4.01 31.85
CA CYS A 476 25.55 -3.90 32.26
C CYS A 476 26.35 -3.03 31.29
N ILE A 477 27.30 -2.24 31.81
CA ILE A 477 28.26 -1.48 31.02
C ILE A 477 29.51 -2.36 30.88
N PRO A 478 29.79 -2.96 29.70
CA PRO A 478 31.04 -3.67 29.51
C PRO A 478 32.19 -2.66 29.61
N ASN A 479 33.17 -2.97 30.45
CA ASN A 479 34.35 -2.13 30.64
C ASN A 479 35.17 -1.95 29.33
N VAL A 480 34.99 -2.84 28.35
CA VAL A 480 35.67 -2.82 27.04
C VAL A 480 34.85 -2.11 25.95
N ALA A 481 33.71 -1.51 26.30
CA ALA A 481 32.87 -0.81 25.34
C ALA A 481 33.53 0.47 24.78
N PRO A 482 33.18 0.90 23.56
CA PRO A 482 33.60 2.20 23.05
C PRO A 482 33.13 3.36 23.94
N ASP A 483 33.93 4.42 24.04
CA ASP A 483 33.67 5.60 24.89
C ASP A 483 32.25 6.17 24.74
N ILE A 484 31.75 6.23 23.50
CA ILE A 484 30.43 6.74 23.16
C ILE A 484 29.33 5.86 23.76
N CYS A 485 29.50 4.53 23.75
CA CYS A 485 28.57 3.57 24.33
C CYS A 485 28.52 3.71 25.85
N ILE A 486 29.68 3.90 26.50
CA ILE A 486 29.76 4.12 27.95
C ILE A 486 29.09 5.43 28.33
N ALA A 487 29.44 6.54 27.67
CA ALA A 487 28.80 7.83 27.87
C ALA A 487 27.29 7.75 27.63
N TYR A 488 26.87 7.00 26.62
CA TYR A 488 25.47 6.76 26.33
C TYR A 488 24.76 5.93 27.41
N LYS A 489 25.35 4.87 27.98
CA LYS A 489 24.68 4.15 29.07
C LYS A 489 24.51 5.04 30.31
N LEU A 490 25.55 5.79 30.67
CA LEU A 490 25.51 6.73 31.79
C LEU A 490 24.47 7.86 31.58
N HIS A 491 24.32 8.38 30.36
CA HIS A 491 23.32 9.43 30.11
C HIS A 491 21.86 8.94 30.22
N LEU A 492 21.63 7.62 30.06
CA LEU A 492 20.30 7.02 30.23
C LEU A 492 19.93 6.90 31.70
N GLU A 493 20.90 6.54 32.55
CA GLU A 493 20.74 6.46 34.02
C GLU A 493 20.54 7.83 34.65
N CYS A 494 21.09 8.89 34.04
CA CYS A 494 20.96 10.25 34.53
C CYS A 494 19.53 10.83 34.34
N SER A 495 19.22 11.83 35.16
CA SER A 495 17.97 12.58 35.06
C SER A 495 17.93 13.52 33.83
N ARG A 496 16.81 14.23 33.63
CA ARG A 496 16.62 15.16 32.50
C ARG A 496 17.72 16.24 32.40
N LEU A 497 18.23 16.70 33.54
CA LEU A 497 19.38 17.60 33.60
C LEU A 497 20.58 16.81 34.13
N ILE A 498 21.64 16.77 33.35
CA ILE A 498 22.86 16.02 33.61
C ILE A 498 23.92 17.03 34.05
N ASN A 499 24.48 16.83 35.24
CA ASN A 499 25.65 17.57 35.70
C ASN A 499 26.88 17.01 34.97
N LEU A 500 27.63 17.87 34.27
CA LEU A 500 28.80 17.45 33.50
C LEU A 500 29.92 16.91 34.38
N VAL A 501 30.06 17.43 35.60
CA VAL A 501 31.12 17.00 36.53
C VAL A 501 30.85 15.57 37.00
N ASP A 502 29.68 15.32 37.57
CA ASP A 502 29.28 13.98 38.04
C ASP A 502 29.32 12.96 36.91
N TRP A 503 28.93 13.35 35.69
CA TRP A 503 28.98 12.47 34.53
C TRP A 503 30.41 12.17 34.07
N SER A 504 31.31 13.16 34.12
CA SER A 504 32.74 12.95 33.82
C SER A 504 33.40 12.04 34.86
N GLU A 505 33.03 12.18 36.14
CA GLU A 505 33.54 11.31 37.22
C GLU A 505 33.03 9.87 37.07
N ALA A 506 31.74 9.69 36.79
CA ALA A 506 31.16 8.38 36.51
C ALA A 506 31.81 7.72 35.27
N PHE A 507 32.08 8.49 34.21
CA PHE A 507 32.80 7.99 33.04
C PHE A 507 34.23 7.56 33.38
N ALA A 508 34.95 8.37 34.16
CA ALA A 508 36.31 8.05 34.57
C ALA A 508 36.39 6.79 35.43
N THR A 509 35.43 6.56 36.34
CA THR A 509 35.41 5.34 37.17
C THR A 509 35.19 4.07 36.34
N VAL A 510 34.29 4.10 35.34
CA VAL A 510 34.03 2.95 34.46
C VAL A 510 35.24 2.63 33.57
N VAL A 511 35.87 3.66 32.98
CA VAL A 511 37.03 3.46 32.09
C VAL A 511 38.26 3.02 32.87
N THR A 512 38.51 3.59 34.06
CA THR A 512 39.65 3.15 34.90
C THR A 512 39.45 1.74 35.45
N ALA A 513 38.21 1.32 35.75
CA ALA A 513 37.89 -0.06 36.10
C ALA A 513 38.16 -1.05 34.94
N ALA A 514 38.16 -0.59 33.69
CA ALA A 514 38.56 -1.40 32.54
C ALA A 514 40.08 -1.63 32.48
N GLU A 515 40.85 -0.60 32.82
CA GLU A 515 42.31 -0.58 32.67
C GLU A 515 43.06 -1.13 33.90
N MET A 516 42.37 -1.30 35.04
CA MET A 516 42.93 -1.88 36.28
C MET A 516 43.39 -3.35 36.17
N ASN A 517 43.31 -3.98 34.99
CA ASN A 517 43.94 -5.28 34.72
C ASN A 517 45.46 -5.18 34.46
N ALA A 518 46.05 -3.98 34.41
CA ALA A 518 47.49 -3.78 34.30
C ALA A 518 48.00 -2.78 35.35
N ASN A 519 48.84 -3.27 36.27
CA ASN A 519 49.53 -2.52 37.32
C ASN A 519 50.27 -1.26 36.78
N SER A 520 49.57 -0.14 36.66
CA SER A 520 50.18 1.17 36.45
C SER A 520 49.51 2.19 37.36
N THR A 521 50.33 2.91 38.12
CA THR A 521 49.91 4.05 38.93
C THR A 521 49.23 5.07 38.02
N VAL A 522 47.98 5.43 38.33
CA VAL A 522 47.20 6.45 37.62
C VAL A 522 48.03 7.73 37.54
N SER A 523 48.65 7.99 36.38
CA SER A 523 49.39 9.23 36.14
C SER A 523 48.39 10.38 35.91
N LYS A 524 48.77 11.61 36.24
CA LYS A 524 47.94 12.80 35.95
C LYS A 524 47.61 12.90 34.45
N GLU A 525 48.53 12.47 33.60
CA GLU A 525 48.37 12.39 32.15
C GLU A 525 47.25 11.42 31.74
N MET A 526 47.09 10.29 32.44
CA MET A 526 46.02 9.33 32.17
C MET A 526 44.64 9.93 32.43
N ASN A 527 44.50 10.71 33.52
CA ASN A 527 43.24 11.39 33.83
C ASN A 527 42.91 12.49 32.80
N GLU A 528 43.92 13.16 32.26
CA GLU A 528 43.74 14.18 31.21
C GLU A 528 43.29 13.55 29.88
N ILE A 529 43.83 12.37 29.53
CA ILE A 529 43.39 11.60 28.35
C ILE A 529 41.95 11.11 28.52
N VAL A 530 41.58 10.59 29.69
CA VAL A 530 40.20 10.14 29.97
C VAL A 530 39.23 11.33 29.89
N HIS A 531 39.62 12.49 30.40
CA HIS A 531 38.80 13.70 30.30
C HIS A 531 38.63 14.19 28.84
N ALA A 532 39.70 14.15 28.03
CA ALA A 532 39.61 14.46 26.59
C ALA A 532 38.70 13.48 25.84
N ARG A 533 38.77 12.18 26.16
CA ARG A 533 37.87 11.14 25.61
C ARG A 533 36.42 11.41 25.98
N PHE A 534 36.16 11.83 27.22
CA PHE A 534 34.82 12.23 27.67
C PHE A 534 34.30 13.44 26.89
N ILE A 535 35.08 14.52 26.78
CA ILE A 535 34.67 15.72 26.02
C ILE A 535 34.33 15.35 24.57
N ARG A 536 35.11 14.47 23.94
CA ARG A 536 34.82 13.98 22.59
C ARG A 536 33.49 13.21 22.53
N ALA A 537 33.27 12.27 23.45
CA ALA A 537 32.03 11.50 23.50
C ALA A 537 30.81 12.40 23.72
N VAL A 538 30.90 13.40 24.62
CA VAL A 538 29.86 14.40 24.83
C VAL A 538 29.62 15.21 23.54
N SER A 539 30.67 15.67 22.88
CA SER A 539 30.54 16.43 21.62
C SER A 539 29.86 15.61 20.51
N GLU A 540 30.15 14.31 20.42
CA GLU A 540 29.51 13.39 19.48
C GLU A 540 28.04 13.14 19.85
N LEU A 541 27.72 12.99 21.14
CA LEU A 541 26.33 12.87 21.61
C LEU A 541 25.51 14.14 21.35
N GLU A 542 26.15 15.31 21.41
CA GLU A 542 25.53 16.60 21.04
C GLU A 542 25.27 16.67 19.53
N LEU A 543 26.25 16.27 18.71
CA LEU A 543 26.10 16.22 17.25
C LEU A 543 24.97 15.27 16.82
N LEU A 544 24.83 14.12 17.50
CA LEU A 544 23.75 13.16 17.29
C LEU A 544 22.39 13.66 17.82
N GLY A 545 22.37 14.76 18.59
CA GLY A 545 21.15 15.37 19.12
C GLY A 545 20.57 14.66 20.35
N PHE A 546 21.33 13.81 21.04
CA PHE A 546 20.88 13.19 22.29
C PHE A 546 20.86 14.19 23.46
N ILE A 547 21.77 15.16 23.42
CA ILE A 547 21.95 16.18 24.44
C ILE A 547 22.00 17.59 23.84
N LYS A 548 21.71 18.61 24.67
CA LYS A 548 21.78 20.02 24.27
C LYS A 548 22.32 20.89 25.41
N PRO A 549 23.22 21.84 25.13
CA PRO A 549 23.69 22.79 26.13
C PRO A 549 22.54 23.67 26.64
N THR A 550 22.44 23.82 27.95
CA THR A 550 21.42 24.67 28.57
C THR A 550 22.03 25.84 29.32
N LYS A 551 21.30 26.96 29.34
CA LYS A 551 21.63 28.12 30.18
C LYS A 551 20.86 28.13 31.51
N GLN A 552 20.10 27.07 31.82
CA GLN A 552 19.25 27.01 33.01
C GLN A 552 20.08 26.84 34.29
N LYS A 553 21.15 26.06 34.21
CA LYS A 553 22.14 25.87 35.28
C LYS A 553 23.54 25.84 34.65
N THR A 554 24.53 26.37 35.37
CA THR A 554 25.93 26.29 34.97
C THR A 554 26.38 24.83 34.94
N ASP A 555 27.19 24.46 33.95
CA ASP A 555 27.79 23.12 33.81
C ASP A 555 26.77 21.97 33.70
N HIS A 556 25.55 22.28 33.25
CA HIS A 556 24.50 21.29 33.01
C HIS A 556 24.13 21.19 31.55
N VAL A 557 23.90 19.94 31.13
CA VAL A 557 23.41 19.60 29.81
C VAL A 557 22.02 18.98 29.94
N ALA A 558 21.11 19.32 29.03
CA ALA A 558 19.78 18.72 28.99
C ALA A 558 19.75 17.53 28.04
N ARG A 559 19.13 16.45 28.49
CA ARG A 559 18.78 15.32 27.65
C ARG A 559 17.56 15.67 26.79
N LEU A 560 17.67 15.48 25.48
CA LEU A 560 16.60 15.73 24.52
C LEU A 560 15.74 14.50 24.24
N THR A 561 16.31 13.30 24.43
CA THR A 561 15.66 12.03 24.11
C THR A 561 15.27 11.27 25.38
N TRP A 562 14.32 10.34 25.25
CA TRP A 562 13.89 9.47 26.34
C TRP A 562 14.45 8.07 26.04
N GLY A 563 14.99 7.42 27.08
CA GLY A 563 15.62 6.10 27.00
C GLY A 563 14.67 4.93 26.78
N GLY A 564 13.35 5.18 26.76
CA GLY A 564 12.36 4.17 26.40
C GLY A 564 12.01 4.28 24.91
N CYS A 565 12.33 3.23 24.16
CA CYS A 565 11.62 2.88 22.93
C CYS A 565 10.82 1.61 23.18
#